data_AF-A0A350F0J2-F1
#
_entry.id   AF-A0A350F0J2-F1
#
_cell.length_a   1.000
_cell.length_b   1.000
_cell.length_c   1.000
_cell.angle_alpha   90.00
_cell.angle_beta   90.00
_cell.angle_gamma   90.00
#
_symmetry.space_group_name_H-M   'P 1'
#
loop_
_entity.id
_entity.type
_entity.pdbx_description
1 polymer ?
#
loop_
_entity_poly.entity_id
_entity_poly.type
_entity_poly.pdbx_seq_one_letter_code
_entity_poly.pdbx_strand_id
1 'polypeptide(L)'
;DDERERELEVSAIHDAEGYRLLREYFAFPQRFLFFELAGFQAAFNSLSGEEVDVIIGLDDVETRLEGRVDRGTFDLFCTPVVNLFPKTLDRIPLSNRFAEYHLVPDRNRPLDFEVYSVESVTGYGETQDQERPFVPFYQARDTDLESSAFYTVQRVPRLFSERERQSGRRSSYAGTDVFVSIVDADMAPHSPDLKQLGIRAWCTNRHLPIQMAKGIGQSDFSMDVGAPIRTIRIINGPTIPRASLVLAGQNPDKPQVASGRFAWRLVSHLSLNYFSLLDKGSETGAEGLREILRLYSDPQDRQTLKQVDGVRSVSHKSIVRRVASGGPITFARGLEITVQFDENAFEGQGVFVLGAVLERFFARYVALNSFVEVVISSQQRKEIMRWPAQLGTRPVL
;
A
#
# COMPACT_ATOMS: atom_id res chain seq x y z
N ASP A 1 -17.01 6.61 -3.57
CA ASP A 1 -16.25 5.39 -3.90
C ASP A 1 -15.07 5.05 -2.98
N ASP A 2 -14.58 5.98 -2.15
CA ASP A 2 -13.50 5.73 -1.19
C ASP A 2 -13.81 4.60 -0.16
N GLU A 3 -15.09 4.26 0.06
CA GLU A 3 -15.52 3.12 0.87
C GLU A 3 -15.49 1.77 0.14
N ARG A 4 -15.61 1.73 -1.20
CA ARG A 4 -15.60 0.47 -1.96
C ARG A 4 -14.19 -0.05 -2.24
N GLU A 5 -13.21 0.85 -2.34
CA GLU A 5 -11.79 0.44 -2.38
C GLU A 5 -11.25 -0.01 -1.01
N ARG A 6 -11.94 0.31 0.10
CA ARG A 6 -11.57 -0.12 1.46
C ARG A 6 -11.85 -1.61 1.73
N GLU A 7 -12.67 -2.27 0.91
CA GLU A 7 -13.00 -3.69 1.07
C GLU A 7 -11.91 -4.66 0.58
N LEU A 8 -10.90 -4.17 -0.15
CA LEU A 8 -9.83 -5.00 -0.70
C LEU A 8 -8.66 -5.28 0.26
N GLU A 9 -8.64 -4.68 1.47
CA GLU A 9 -7.56 -4.87 2.42
C GLU A 9 -8.08 -5.19 3.83
N VAL A 10 -7.64 -6.35 4.36
CA VAL A 10 -7.92 -6.81 5.73
C VAL A 10 -7.42 -5.76 6.73
N SER A 11 -8.37 -5.02 7.31
CA SER A 11 -8.28 -4.33 8.60
C SER A 11 -6.90 -3.73 8.94
N ALA A 12 -6.46 -2.74 8.18
CA ALA A 12 -5.36 -1.88 8.59
C ALA A 12 -5.94 -0.65 9.30
N ILE A 13 -5.69 -0.58 10.61
CA ILE A 13 -5.82 0.56 11.53
C ILE A 13 -6.01 1.89 10.78
N HIS A 14 -7.19 2.50 10.93
CA HIS A 14 -7.56 3.80 10.34
C HIS A 14 -6.55 4.94 10.61
N ASP A 15 -5.62 4.73 11.55
CA ASP A 15 -4.55 5.65 11.94
C ASP A 15 -3.35 5.75 10.96
N ALA A 16 -3.28 4.92 9.91
CA ALA A 16 -2.11 4.80 9.01
C ALA A 16 -2.29 5.34 7.58
N GLU A 17 -3.41 6.00 7.26
CA GLU A 17 -3.80 6.36 5.89
C GLU A 17 -2.75 7.20 5.14
N GLY A 18 -2.15 8.23 5.78
CA GLY A 18 -1.12 9.05 5.15
C GLY A 18 0.15 8.27 4.76
N TYR A 19 0.55 7.29 5.57
CA TYR A 19 1.69 6.41 5.25
C TYR A 19 1.33 5.40 4.17
N ARG A 20 0.08 4.94 4.13
CA ARG A 20 -0.44 4.07 3.07
C ARG A 20 -0.34 4.76 1.71
N LEU A 21 -0.78 6.01 1.61
CA LEU A 21 -0.74 6.77 0.35
C LEU A 21 0.69 6.94 -0.19
N LEU A 22 1.68 7.18 0.67
CA LEU A 22 3.09 7.19 0.27
C LEU A 22 3.54 5.84 -0.31
N ARG A 23 3.19 4.75 0.38
CA ARG A 23 3.51 3.40 -0.08
C ARG A 23 2.85 3.10 -1.42
N GLU A 24 1.58 3.44 -1.58
CA GLU A 24 0.81 3.26 -2.82
C GLU A 24 1.40 4.08 -3.96
N TYR A 25 1.80 5.33 -3.70
CA TYR A 25 2.44 6.18 -4.70
C TYR A 25 3.71 5.54 -5.26
N PHE A 26 4.58 5.02 -4.39
CA PHE A 26 5.82 4.37 -4.83
C PHE A 26 5.62 2.95 -5.38
N ALA A 27 4.48 2.31 -5.10
CA ALA A 27 4.16 0.97 -5.59
C ALA A 27 3.44 0.99 -6.95
N PHE A 28 2.45 1.86 -7.11
CA PHE A 28 1.60 1.95 -8.29
C PHE A 28 1.03 3.37 -8.46
N PRO A 29 1.83 4.34 -8.95
CA PRO A 29 1.41 5.74 -9.11
C PRO A 29 0.15 5.91 -9.96
N GLN A 30 -0.11 5.00 -10.89
CA GLN A 30 -1.27 5.04 -11.80
C GLN A 30 -2.61 4.98 -11.05
N ARG A 31 -2.64 4.46 -9.81
CA ARG A 31 -3.83 4.50 -8.94
C ARG A 31 -4.32 5.93 -8.69
N PHE A 32 -3.43 6.92 -8.76
CA PHE A 32 -3.78 8.32 -8.50
C PHE A 32 -4.18 9.09 -9.76
N LEU A 33 -4.28 8.41 -10.92
CA LEU A 33 -4.68 9.01 -12.20
C LEU A 33 -6.18 8.85 -12.48
N PHE A 34 -6.98 8.85 -11.42
CA PHE A 34 -8.44 8.82 -11.49
C PHE A 34 -8.98 10.17 -11.01
N PHE A 35 -10.01 10.66 -11.69
CA PHE A 35 -10.79 11.81 -11.24
C PHE A 35 -12.27 11.52 -11.43
N GLU A 36 -13.08 12.04 -10.51
CA GLU A 36 -14.52 11.87 -10.53
C GLU A 36 -15.19 13.19 -10.94
N LEU A 37 -16.12 13.10 -11.89
CA LEU A 37 -17.00 14.20 -12.26
C LEU A 37 -18.33 14.02 -11.50
N ALA A 38 -18.49 14.78 -10.41
CA ALA A 38 -19.66 14.70 -9.54
C ALA A 38 -20.66 15.86 -9.80
N GLY A 39 -21.89 15.70 -9.30
CA GLY A 39 -22.91 16.77 -9.33
C GLY A 39 -23.77 16.83 -10.60
N PHE A 40 -23.63 15.87 -11.52
CA PHE A 40 -24.37 15.87 -12.79
C PHE A 40 -25.75 15.17 -12.73
N GLN A 41 -26.10 14.55 -11.60
CA GLN A 41 -27.32 13.71 -11.50
C GLN A 41 -28.60 14.45 -11.91
N ALA A 42 -28.79 15.69 -11.46
CA ALA A 42 -29.99 16.47 -11.79
C ALA A 42 -30.04 16.84 -13.27
N ALA A 43 -28.88 17.13 -13.89
CA ALA A 43 -28.78 17.43 -15.31
C ALA A 43 -29.02 16.17 -16.16
N PHE A 44 -28.48 15.02 -15.77
CA PHE A 44 -28.72 13.76 -16.49
C PHE A 44 -30.17 13.29 -16.41
N ASN A 45 -30.85 13.51 -15.27
CA ASN A 45 -32.25 13.15 -15.11
C ASN A 45 -33.20 13.98 -16.01
N SER A 46 -32.79 15.14 -16.52
CA SER A 46 -33.61 15.99 -17.39
C SER A 46 -33.33 15.79 -18.88
N LEU A 47 -32.32 14.99 -19.23
CA LEU A 47 -31.98 14.68 -20.62
C LEU A 47 -32.84 13.53 -21.15
N SER A 48 -33.25 13.65 -22.41
CA SER A 48 -34.02 12.63 -23.15
C SER A 48 -33.20 11.92 -24.23
N GLY A 49 -31.93 12.30 -24.40
CA GLY A 49 -31.01 11.74 -25.40
C GLY A 49 -30.16 10.59 -24.87
N GLU A 50 -29.49 9.88 -25.80
CA GLU A 50 -28.60 8.75 -25.49
C GLU A 50 -27.12 9.15 -25.44
N GLU A 51 -26.79 10.39 -25.81
CA GLU A 51 -25.43 10.92 -25.87
C GLU A 51 -25.32 12.24 -25.09
N VAL A 52 -24.17 12.45 -24.46
CA VAL A 52 -23.85 13.66 -23.70
C VAL A 52 -22.42 14.08 -23.96
N ASP A 53 -22.25 15.34 -24.36
CA ASP A 53 -20.94 15.98 -24.46
C ASP A 53 -20.61 16.73 -23.16
N VAL A 54 -19.49 16.38 -22.55
CA VAL A 54 -18.95 17.08 -21.37
C VAL A 54 -17.77 17.94 -21.81
N ILE A 55 -17.93 19.26 -21.72
CA ILE A 55 -16.89 20.23 -22.08
C ILE A 55 -16.19 20.70 -20.82
N ILE A 56 -14.91 20.34 -20.67
CA ILE A 56 -14.06 20.78 -19.56
C ILE A 56 -13.27 22.01 -20.02
N GLY A 57 -13.69 23.20 -19.60
CA GLY A 57 -12.93 24.43 -19.79
C GLY A 57 -11.78 24.50 -18.79
N LEU A 58 -10.57 24.84 -19.27
CA LEU A 58 -9.40 25.09 -18.44
C LEU A 58 -9.08 26.59 -18.49
N ASP A 59 -8.65 27.15 -17.35
CA ASP A 59 -8.32 28.58 -17.24
C ASP A 59 -6.98 28.94 -17.90
N ASP A 60 -6.08 27.97 -18.06
CA ASP A 60 -4.74 28.13 -18.62
C ASP A 60 -4.56 27.32 -19.91
N VAL A 61 -3.81 27.88 -20.87
CA VAL A 61 -3.43 27.21 -22.11
C VAL A 61 -2.12 26.44 -21.91
N GLU A 62 -2.14 25.11 -22.07
CA GLU A 62 -0.94 24.26 -22.04
C GLU A 62 -0.66 23.70 -23.45
N THR A 63 0.20 24.40 -24.19
CA THR A 63 0.54 24.08 -25.59
C THR A 63 1.16 22.70 -25.78
N ARG A 64 1.75 22.11 -24.72
CA ARG A 64 2.29 20.75 -24.78
C ARG A 64 1.22 19.66 -24.92
N LEU A 65 -0.04 19.97 -24.60
CA LEU A 65 -1.16 19.04 -24.76
C LEU A 65 -1.76 19.08 -26.17
N GLU A 66 -1.47 20.11 -26.97
CA GLU A 66 -1.96 20.23 -28.33
C GLU A 66 -1.53 19.02 -29.18
N GLY A 67 -2.50 18.35 -29.80
CA GLY A 67 -2.28 17.15 -30.61
C GLY A 67 -1.86 15.90 -29.82
N ARG A 68 -1.81 15.95 -28.48
CA ARG A 68 -1.52 14.79 -27.62
C ARG A 68 -2.74 14.21 -26.92
N VAL A 69 -3.82 14.97 -26.80
CA VAL A 69 -5.09 14.50 -26.24
C VAL A 69 -5.93 13.91 -27.36
N ASP A 70 -6.27 12.63 -27.21
CA ASP A 70 -7.11 11.89 -28.15
C ASP A 70 -8.08 10.95 -27.41
N ARG A 71 -8.84 10.15 -28.16
CA ARG A 71 -9.80 9.18 -27.60
C ARG A 71 -9.14 8.15 -26.65
N GLY A 72 -7.86 7.85 -26.82
CA GLY A 72 -7.12 6.90 -25.98
C GLY A 72 -6.56 7.52 -24.70
N THR A 73 -6.80 8.82 -24.46
CA THR A 73 -6.30 9.52 -23.27
C THR A 73 -7.17 9.28 -22.03
N PHE A 74 -8.47 9.01 -22.22
CA PHE A 74 -9.42 8.77 -21.15
C PHE A 74 -10.09 7.41 -21.32
N ASP A 75 -9.90 6.54 -20.33
CA ASP A 75 -10.59 5.26 -20.25
C ASP A 75 -11.66 5.32 -19.16
N LEU A 76 -12.86 4.84 -19.49
CA LEU A 76 -13.96 4.69 -18.54
C LEU A 76 -14.00 3.24 -18.02
N PHE A 77 -14.69 3.03 -16.89
CA PHE A 77 -14.88 1.70 -16.28
C PHE A 77 -13.57 1.00 -15.92
N CYS A 78 -12.59 1.77 -15.46
CA CYS A 78 -11.30 1.30 -15.03
C CYS A 78 -11.23 1.22 -13.51
N THR A 79 -10.51 0.24 -12.99
CA THR A 79 -10.24 0.12 -11.56
C THR A 79 -8.89 -0.55 -11.35
N PRO A 80 -8.08 -0.09 -10.37
CA PRO A 80 -6.86 -0.80 -10.00
C PRO A 80 -7.22 -2.16 -9.39
N VAL A 81 -6.46 -3.20 -9.76
CA VAL A 81 -6.65 -4.56 -9.24
C VAL A 81 -5.37 -5.07 -8.59
N VAL A 82 -5.52 -5.79 -7.48
CA VAL A 82 -4.41 -6.41 -6.76
C VAL A 82 -4.53 -7.93 -6.89
N ASN A 83 -3.42 -8.60 -7.18
CA ASN A 83 -3.40 -10.06 -7.25
C ASN A 83 -3.39 -10.68 -5.83
N LEU A 84 -4.58 -10.80 -5.25
CA LEU A 84 -4.80 -11.35 -3.92
C LEU A 84 -6.09 -12.18 -3.91
N PHE A 85 -6.03 -13.41 -3.39
CA PHE A 85 -7.18 -14.29 -3.32
C PHE A 85 -7.11 -15.20 -2.08
N PRO A 86 -8.25 -15.59 -1.50
CA PRO A 86 -8.27 -16.51 -0.37
C PRO A 86 -7.96 -17.93 -0.85
N LYS A 87 -7.24 -18.69 -0.04
CA LYS A 87 -6.94 -20.10 -0.30
C LYS A 87 -6.88 -20.88 1.01
N THR A 88 -7.53 -22.04 1.03
CA THR A 88 -7.32 -23.05 2.08
C THR A 88 -6.07 -23.86 1.74
N LEU A 89 -5.14 -23.91 2.69
CA LEU A 89 -3.89 -24.64 2.56
C LEU A 89 -4.09 -26.13 2.81
N ASP A 90 -3.16 -26.94 2.29
CA ASP A 90 -3.08 -28.36 2.62
C ASP A 90 -2.89 -28.54 4.14
N ARG A 91 -3.56 -29.56 4.71
CA ARG A 91 -3.44 -29.88 6.15
C ARG A 91 -1.99 -30.14 6.53
N ILE A 92 -1.53 -29.52 7.60
CA ILE A 92 -0.16 -29.69 8.11
C ILE A 92 -0.21 -30.66 9.30
N PRO A 93 0.44 -31.83 9.24
CA PRO A 93 0.47 -32.73 10.38
C PRO A 93 1.25 -32.10 11.53
N LEU A 94 0.65 -32.12 12.72
CA LEU A 94 1.27 -31.69 13.96
C LEU A 94 2.30 -32.73 14.40
N SER A 95 3.43 -32.26 14.91
CA SER A 95 4.44 -33.16 15.47
C SER A 95 5.25 -32.43 16.53
N ASN A 96 5.70 -33.15 17.55
CA ASN A 96 6.56 -32.60 18.60
C ASN A 96 8.03 -32.45 18.15
N ARG A 97 8.33 -32.66 16.86
CA ARG A 97 9.70 -32.57 16.32
C ARG A 97 10.08 -31.15 15.92
N PHE A 98 9.09 -30.32 15.58
CA PHE A 98 9.29 -28.97 15.05
C PHE A 98 8.43 -27.99 15.82
N ALA A 99 8.99 -26.83 16.16
CA ALA A 99 8.27 -25.74 16.81
C ALA A 99 7.50 -24.86 15.81
N GLU A 100 7.95 -24.85 14.55
CA GLU A 100 7.43 -24.01 13.49
C GLU A 100 7.01 -24.87 12.28
N TYR A 101 5.93 -24.48 11.62
CA TYR A 101 5.31 -25.19 10.51
C TYR A 101 5.35 -24.34 9.25
N HIS A 102 5.98 -24.84 8.19
CA HIS A 102 6.07 -24.14 6.90
C HIS A 102 4.72 -24.13 6.17
N LEU A 103 4.27 -22.93 5.81
CA LEU A 103 3.02 -22.69 5.12
C LEU A 103 3.24 -22.69 3.62
N VAL A 104 2.95 -23.83 2.99
CA VAL A 104 3.02 -23.99 1.54
C VAL A 104 1.61 -23.96 0.97
N PRO A 105 1.21 -22.92 0.19
CA PRO A 105 -0.14 -22.81 -0.37
C PRO A 105 -0.60 -24.01 -1.19
N ASP A 106 0.32 -24.59 -1.98
CA ASP A 106 0.09 -25.76 -2.82
C ASP A 106 1.39 -26.55 -2.90
N ARG A 107 1.41 -27.78 -2.38
CA ARG A 107 2.62 -28.61 -2.33
C ARG A 107 3.06 -29.12 -3.71
N ASN A 108 2.15 -29.20 -4.67
CA ASN A 108 2.48 -29.61 -6.04
C ASN A 108 3.08 -28.44 -6.83
N ARG A 109 2.76 -27.20 -6.43
CA ARG A 109 3.20 -25.97 -7.09
C ARG A 109 3.72 -24.94 -6.08
N PRO A 110 4.77 -25.27 -5.31
CA PRO A 110 5.24 -24.43 -4.20
C PRO A 110 5.84 -23.08 -4.63
N LEU A 111 6.17 -22.94 -5.92
CA LEU A 111 6.77 -21.73 -6.51
C LEU A 111 5.76 -20.83 -7.23
N ASP A 112 4.51 -21.27 -7.35
CA ASP A 112 3.46 -20.52 -8.06
C ASP A 112 2.73 -19.57 -7.11
N PHE A 113 2.73 -19.88 -5.81
CA PHE A 113 1.92 -19.21 -4.81
C PHE A 113 2.74 -18.75 -3.61
N GLU A 114 2.35 -17.62 -3.05
CA GLU A 114 2.94 -17.08 -1.82
C GLU A 114 1.85 -16.64 -0.87
N VAL A 115 2.02 -16.99 0.40
CA VAL A 115 1.14 -16.53 1.48
C VAL A 115 1.37 -15.03 1.65
N TYR A 116 0.33 -14.22 1.49
CA TYR A 116 0.33 -12.79 1.79
C TYR A 116 0.02 -12.53 3.26
N SER A 117 -1.07 -13.10 3.78
CA SER A 117 -1.45 -13.04 5.19
C SER A 117 -2.16 -14.32 5.61
N VAL A 118 -2.01 -14.69 6.87
CA VAL A 118 -2.76 -15.79 7.48
C VAL A 118 -4.08 -15.22 7.99
N GLU A 119 -5.20 -15.76 7.50
CA GLU A 119 -6.56 -15.33 7.87
C GLU A 119 -7.02 -16.08 9.12
N SER A 120 -6.81 -17.39 9.18
CA SER A 120 -7.12 -18.20 10.35
C SER A 120 -6.24 -19.44 10.46
N VAL A 121 -6.03 -19.89 11.70
CA VAL A 121 -5.31 -21.12 12.04
C VAL A 121 -6.20 -21.95 12.97
N THR A 122 -6.41 -23.20 12.61
CA THR A 122 -7.28 -24.11 13.36
C THR A 122 -6.62 -25.48 13.49
N GLY A 123 -6.55 -26.02 14.69
CA GLY A 123 -6.16 -27.40 14.96
C GLY A 123 -7.33 -28.37 14.81
N TYR A 124 -7.07 -29.53 14.23
CA TYR A 124 -8.03 -30.62 14.07
C TYR A 124 -7.45 -31.92 14.65
N GLY A 125 -8.27 -32.62 15.44
CA GLY A 125 -7.99 -33.95 15.96
C GLY A 125 -8.44 -35.07 15.04
N GLU A 126 -8.74 -36.23 15.62
CA GLU A 126 -9.19 -37.42 14.88
C GLU A 126 -10.70 -37.37 14.60
N THR A 127 -11.48 -36.75 15.48
CA THR A 127 -12.92 -36.56 15.32
C THR A 127 -13.24 -35.11 14.93
N GLN A 128 -14.40 -34.88 14.29
CA GLN A 128 -14.83 -33.53 13.89
C GLN A 128 -15.05 -32.59 15.08
N ASP A 129 -15.41 -33.14 16.26
CA ASP A 129 -15.63 -32.35 17.47
C ASP A 129 -14.32 -31.88 18.13
N GLN A 130 -13.18 -32.39 17.68
CA GLN A 130 -11.85 -32.00 18.15
C GLN A 130 -11.29 -30.88 17.27
N GLU A 131 -11.92 -29.71 17.34
CA GLU A 131 -11.46 -28.49 16.68
C GLU A 131 -11.00 -27.46 17.72
N ARG A 132 -9.85 -26.83 17.48
CA ARG A 132 -9.33 -25.77 18.35
C ARG A 132 -8.86 -24.58 17.51
N PRO A 133 -9.55 -23.43 17.54
CA PRO A 133 -9.09 -22.23 16.87
C PRO A 133 -7.89 -21.62 17.61
N PHE A 134 -6.93 -21.10 16.86
CA PHE A 134 -5.81 -20.32 17.40
C PHE A 134 -5.99 -18.86 17.00
N VAL A 135 -5.83 -17.95 17.96
CA VAL A 135 -5.91 -16.50 17.70
C VAL A 135 -4.52 -15.88 17.54
N PRO A 136 -4.35 -14.77 16.82
CA PRO A 136 -3.02 -14.17 16.66
C PRO A 136 -2.47 -13.71 18.02
N PHE A 137 -1.22 -14.06 18.33
CA PHE A 137 -0.61 -13.78 19.64
C PHE A 137 -0.60 -12.30 20.02
N TYR A 138 -0.46 -11.38 19.05
CA TYR A 138 -0.49 -9.94 19.31
C TYR A 138 -1.88 -9.40 19.70
N GLN A 139 -2.94 -10.23 19.60
CA GLN A 139 -4.27 -9.91 20.11
C GLN A 139 -4.48 -10.37 21.56
N ALA A 140 -3.53 -11.13 22.13
CA ALA A 140 -3.62 -11.62 23.51
C ALA A 140 -3.74 -10.43 24.47
N ARG A 141 -4.78 -10.44 25.30
CA ARG A 141 -4.98 -9.50 26.40
C ARG A 141 -4.82 -10.24 27.73
N ASP A 142 -4.31 -9.54 28.74
CA ASP A 142 -4.18 -10.09 30.11
C ASP A 142 -5.53 -10.52 30.72
N THR A 143 -6.65 -10.06 30.15
CA THR A 143 -8.02 -10.37 30.58
C THR A 143 -8.70 -11.48 29.78
N ASP A 144 -8.04 -12.05 28.77
CA ASP A 144 -8.65 -13.07 27.92
C ASP A 144 -8.70 -14.41 28.68
N LEU A 145 -9.83 -14.65 29.36
CA LEU A 145 -10.10 -15.89 30.09
C LEU A 145 -10.56 -17.04 29.16
N GLU A 146 -10.99 -16.73 27.93
CA GLU A 146 -11.61 -17.70 27.01
C GLU A 146 -10.68 -18.22 25.90
N SER A 147 -9.64 -17.47 25.53
CA SER A 147 -8.70 -17.85 24.46
C SER A 147 -7.33 -18.13 25.04
N SER A 148 -7.00 -19.40 25.22
CA SER A 148 -5.68 -19.87 25.66
C SER A 148 -4.77 -20.30 24.51
N ALA A 149 -5.29 -20.41 23.29
CA ALA A 149 -4.56 -20.91 22.11
C ALA A 149 -4.19 -19.77 21.15
N PHE A 150 -2.89 -19.58 20.92
CA PHE A 150 -2.34 -18.50 20.12
C PHE A 150 -1.44 -18.99 19.00
N TYR A 151 -1.30 -18.20 17.94
CA TYR A 151 -0.29 -18.42 16.91
C TYR A 151 0.54 -17.17 16.63
N THR A 152 1.79 -17.39 16.22
CA THR A 152 2.69 -16.37 15.68
C THR A 152 3.07 -16.74 14.25
N VAL A 153 3.37 -15.72 13.44
CA VAL A 153 3.77 -15.88 12.04
C VAL A 153 5.17 -15.32 11.88
N GLN A 154 6.06 -16.12 11.30
CA GLN A 154 7.39 -15.68 10.90
C GLN A 154 7.52 -15.73 9.38
N ARG A 155 7.93 -14.62 8.78
CA ARG A 155 8.21 -14.54 7.35
C ARG A 155 9.71 -14.43 7.14
N VAL A 156 10.26 -15.32 6.30
CA VAL A 156 11.68 -15.34 5.97
C VAL A 156 11.87 -15.19 4.45
N PRO A 157 12.93 -14.50 4.00
CA PRO A 157 13.29 -14.49 2.59
C PRO A 157 13.55 -15.92 2.09
N ARG A 158 12.98 -16.26 0.93
CA ARG A 158 13.31 -17.53 0.28
C ARG A 158 14.66 -17.40 -0.42
N LEU A 159 15.47 -18.44 -0.32
CA LEU A 159 16.69 -18.58 -1.10
C LEU A 159 16.41 -19.19 -2.48
N PHE A 160 17.08 -18.70 -3.51
CA PHE A 160 17.10 -19.39 -4.80
C PHE A 160 17.78 -20.74 -4.65
N SER A 161 17.17 -21.79 -5.22
CA SER A 161 17.79 -23.10 -5.30
C SER A 161 18.99 -23.09 -6.25
N GLU A 162 19.92 -24.04 -6.08
CA GLU A 162 21.05 -24.22 -6.99
C GLU A 162 20.62 -24.43 -8.44
N ARG A 163 19.48 -25.11 -8.66
CA ARG A 163 18.89 -25.26 -9.99
C ARG A 163 18.44 -23.93 -10.58
N GLU A 164 17.75 -23.08 -9.81
CA GLU A 164 17.35 -21.73 -10.27
C GLU A 164 18.55 -20.83 -10.59
N ARG A 165 19.68 -21.04 -9.90
CA ARG A 165 20.93 -20.33 -10.19
C ARG A 165 21.60 -20.80 -11.48
N GLN A 166 21.57 -22.10 -11.75
CA GLN A 166 22.25 -22.70 -12.90
C GLN A 166 21.41 -22.66 -14.20
N SER A 167 20.10 -22.89 -14.11
CA SER A 167 19.20 -23.00 -15.27
C SER A 167 18.52 -21.69 -15.67
N GLY A 168 18.78 -20.61 -14.93
CA GLY A 168 18.17 -19.30 -15.14
C GLY A 168 16.99 -19.04 -14.20
N ARG A 169 16.84 -17.75 -13.82
CA ARG A 169 15.80 -17.29 -12.90
C ARG A 169 14.55 -16.90 -13.67
N ARG A 170 13.37 -17.32 -13.21
CA ARG A 170 12.07 -16.89 -13.77
C ARG A 170 11.71 -15.44 -13.40
N SER A 171 12.26 -14.95 -12.29
CA SER A 171 12.11 -13.58 -11.80
C SER A 171 13.30 -13.20 -10.91
N SER A 172 13.56 -11.89 -10.77
CA SER A 172 14.49 -11.36 -9.77
C SER A 172 13.98 -11.52 -8.34
N TYR A 173 12.66 -11.70 -8.17
CA TYR A 173 12.03 -11.91 -6.88
C TYR A 173 11.98 -13.41 -6.52
N ALA A 174 12.66 -13.79 -5.44
CA ALA A 174 12.71 -15.18 -4.96
C ALA A 174 11.43 -15.64 -4.25
N GLY A 175 10.64 -14.70 -3.74
CA GLY A 175 9.54 -14.95 -2.81
C GLY A 175 9.97 -14.95 -1.35
N THR A 176 9.01 -15.13 -0.46
CA THR A 176 9.22 -15.37 0.96
C THR A 176 8.50 -16.64 1.40
N ASP A 177 9.08 -17.29 2.40
CA ASP A 177 8.49 -18.44 3.07
C ASP A 177 7.88 -17.99 4.40
N VAL A 178 6.71 -18.55 4.72
CA VAL A 178 5.97 -18.21 5.93
C VAL A 178 5.91 -19.45 6.82
N PHE A 179 6.24 -19.27 8.08
CA PHE A 179 6.18 -20.28 9.11
C PHE A 179 5.18 -19.85 10.18
N VAL A 180 4.42 -20.80 10.70
CA VAL A 180 3.51 -20.58 11.83
C VAL A 180 3.99 -21.37 13.03
N SER A 181 3.93 -20.74 14.19
CA SER A 181 4.19 -21.38 15.47
C SER A 181 2.94 -21.25 16.32
N ILE A 182 2.57 -22.33 17.01
CA ILE A 182 1.36 -22.38 17.83
C ILE A 182 1.74 -22.58 19.29
N VAL A 183 0.94 -22.02 20.18
CA VAL A 183 1.05 -22.23 21.62
C VAL A 183 -0.34 -22.32 22.22
N ASP A 184 -0.49 -23.18 23.21
CA ASP A 184 -1.69 -23.32 24.00
C ASP A 184 -1.32 -23.18 25.48
N ALA A 185 -1.91 -22.20 26.15
CA ALA A 185 -1.62 -21.87 27.53
C ALA A 185 -2.13 -22.95 28.50
N ASP A 186 -3.19 -23.67 28.14
CA ASP A 186 -3.70 -24.76 28.97
C ASP A 186 -2.82 -26.01 28.83
N MET A 187 -2.29 -26.25 27.63
CA MET A 187 -1.58 -27.48 27.26
C MET A 187 -0.45 -27.19 26.27
N ALA A 188 0.71 -26.78 26.76
CA ALA A 188 1.85 -26.45 25.90
C ALA A 188 2.48 -27.69 25.22
N PRO A 189 2.88 -27.60 23.94
CA PRO A 189 2.64 -26.51 22.99
C PRO A 189 1.24 -26.52 22.35
N HIS A 190 0.55 -27.66 22.35
CA HIS A 190 -0.83 -27.83 21.92
C HIS A 190 -1.43 -29.12 22.53
N SER A 191 -2.76 -29.25 22.54
CA SER A 191 -3.42 -30.48 22.99
C SER A 191 -2.97 -31.72 22.17
N PRO A 192 -2.66 -32.85 22.82
CA PRO A 192 -2.21 -34.09 22.14
C PRO A 192 -3.29 -34.73 21.24
N ASP A 193 -4.55 -34.32 21.42
CA ASP A 193 -5.67 -34.77 20.61
C ASP A 193 -5.62 -34.17 19.20
N LEU A 194 -4.99 -33.00 19.04
CA LEU A 194 -4.82 -32.36 17.74
C LEU A 194 -3.75 -33.08 16.92
N LYS A 195 -4.10 -33.42 15.67
CA LYS A 195 -3.22 -34.14 14.75
C LYS A 195 -2.79 -33.30 13.56
N GLN A 196 -3.58 -32.30 13.17
CA GLN A 196 -3.35 -31.52 11.96
C GLN A 196 -3.73 -30.05 12.16
N LEU A 197 -3.09 -29.16 11.41
CA LEU A 197 -3.48 -27.76 11.26
C LEU A 197 -4.19 -27.53 9.94
N GLY A 198 -5.31 -26.85 10.01
CA GLY A 198 -5.95 -26.15 8.91
C GLY A 198 -5.61 -24.69 8.91
N ILE A 199 -5.30 -24.17 7.73
CA ILE A 199 -4.93 -22.77 7.57
C ILE A 199 -5.71 -22.21 6.40
N ARG A 200 -6.34 -21.07 6.65
CA ARG A 200 -6.90 -20.22 5.60
C ARG A 200 -6.02 -18.99 5.49
N ALA A 201 -5.61 -18.67 4.28
CA ALA A 201 -4.68 -17.58 4.03
C ALA A 201 -5.03 -16.84 2.74
N TRP A 202 -4.72 -15.55 2.72
CA TRP A 202 -4.68 -14.80 1.49
C TRP A 202 -3.37 -15.08 0.77
N CYS A 203 -3.45 -15.38 -0.51
CA CYS A 203 -2.33 -15.77 -1.35
C CYS A 203 -2.22 -14.87 -2.58
N THR A 204 -1.02 -14.84 -3.16
CA THR A 204 -0.72 -14.17 -4.44
C THR A 204 0.04 -15.12 -5.36
N ASN A 205 0.00 -14.89 -6.69
CA ASN A 205 0.65 -15.76 -7.68
C ASN A 205 2.14 -15.46 -7.92
N ARG A 206 2.89 -15.00 -6.90
CA ARG A 206 4.32 -14.65 -7.02
C ARG A 206 4.65 -13.94 -8.33
N HIS A 207 5.48 -14.57 -9.17
CA HIS A 207 6.00 -14.04 -10.43
C HIS A 207 5.17 -14.46 -11.66
N LEU A 208 4.07 -15.18 -11.50
CA LEU A 208 3.24 -15.58 -12.64
C LEU A 208 2.55 -14.40 -13.33
N PRO A 209 2.05 -13.35 -12.64
CA PRO A 209 1.37 -12.23 -13.32
C PRO A 209 2.26 -11.54 -14.36
N ILE A 210 3.56 -11.42 -14.10
CA ILE A 210 4.48 -10.78 -15.05
C ILE A 210 4.76 -11.64 -16.30
N GLN A 211 4.40 -12.93 -16.28
CA GLN A 211 4.53 -13.87 -17.41
C GLN A 211 3.25 -14.00 -18.23
N MET A 212 2.16 -13.36 -17.79
CA MET A 212 0.89 -13.38 -18.48
C MET A 212 0.99 -12.71 -19.86
N ALA A 213 0.42 -13.37 -20.86
CA ALA A 213 0.23 -12.78 -22.17
C ALA A 213 -0.80 -11.64 -22.10
N LYS A 214 -0.43 -10.45 -22.57
CA LYS A 214 -1.28 -9.26 -22.56
C LYS A 214 -1.73 -8.95 -23.98
N GLY A 215 -3.01 -8.61 -24.16
CA GLY A 215 -3.57 -8.19 -25.43
C GLY A 215 -3.70 -9.32 -26.46
N ILE A 216 -3.59 -10.58 -26.05
CA ILE A 216 -3.76 -11.74 -26.94
C ILE A 216 -5.22 -12.19 -26.88
N GLY A 217 -5.95 -11.95 -27.96
CA GLY A 217 -7.36 -12.37 -28.09
C GLY A 217 -8.36 -11.27 -27.71
N GLN A 218 -9.58 -11.69 -27.35
CA GLN A 218 -10.69 -10.76 -27.06
C GLN A 218 -10.64 -10.20 -25.63
N SER A 219 -10.18 -10.98 -24.65
CA SER A 219 -10.12 -10.61 -23.23
C SER A 219 -8.83 -11.13 -22.60
N ASP A 220 -8.23 -10.34 -21.72
CA ASP A 220 -7.02 -10.72 -20.96
C ASP A 220 -7.36 -11.63 -19.78
N PHE A 221 -8.58 -11.52 -19.24
CA PHE A 221 -9.07 -12.36 -18.15
C PHE A 221 -10.30 -13.16 -18.57
N SER A 222 -10.46 -14.33 -17.96
CA SER A 222 -11.71 -15.09 -17.93
C SER A 222 -12.50 -14.73 -16.67
N MET A 223 -13.83 -14.70 -16.78
CA MET A 223 -14.69 -14.50 -15.62
C MET A 223 -15.05 -15.84 -14.98
N ASP A 224 -14.99 -15.88 -13.66
CA ASP A 224 -15.51 -17.01 -12.88
C ASP A 224 -17.02 -16.91 -12.65
N VAL A 225 -17.59 -15.69 -12.75
CA VAL A 225 -19.01 -15.40 -12.55
C VAL A 225 -19.62 -14.88 -13.85
N GLY A 226 -20.86 -15.27 -14.14
CA GLY A 226 -21.61 -14.73 -15.27
C GLY A 226 -22.06 -13.29 -15.00
N ALA A 227 -21.37 -12.32 -15.59
CA ALA A 227 -21.73 -10.91 -15.58
C ALA A 227 -21.83 -10.38 -17.03
N PRO A 228 -22.64 -9.32 -17.29
CA PRO A 228 -22.78 -8.74 -18.63
C PRO A 228 -21.55 -7.89 -19.01
N ILE A 229 -20.36 -8.49 -19.01
CA ILE A 229 -19.09 -7.85 -19.36
C ILE A 229 -18.63 -8.42 -20.69
N ARG A 230 -18.38 -7.54 -21.66
CA ARG A 230 -17.94 -7.92 -23.01
C ARG A 230 -16.47 -8.34 -23.05
N THR A 231 -15.60 -7.58 -22.40
CA THR A 231 -14.15 -7.77 -22.43
C THR A 231 -13.51 -7.21 -21.17
N ILE A 232 -12.48 -7.86 -20.65
CA ILE A 232 -11.62 -7.35 -19.58
C ILE A 232 -10.22 -7.17 -20.15
N ARG A 233 -9.63 -5.98 -19.99
CA ARG A 233 -8.33 -5.64 -20.58
C ARG A 233 -7.42 -4.97 -19.58
N ILE A 234 -6.14 -5.28 -19.66
CA ILE A 234 -5.10 -4.66 -18.84
C ILE A 234 -4.60 -3.41 -19.55
N ILE A 235 -4.86 -2.24 -18.96
CA ILE A 235 -4.37 -0.95 -19.47
C ILE A 235 -2.90 -0.77 -19.08
N ASN A 236 -2.61 -0.87 -17.78
CA ASN A 236 -1.26 -0.88 -17.26
C ASN A 236 -0.90 -2.28 -16.78
N GLY A 237 0.20 -2.82 -17.30
CA GLY A 237 0.67 -4.16 -16.99
C GLY A 237 0.88 -4.41 -15.49
N PRO A 238 0.87 -5.68 -15.05
CA PRO A 238 1.12 -6.02 -13.65
C PRO A 238 2.49 -5.51 -13.22
N THR A 239 2.55 -5.01 -11.99
CA THR A 239 3.79 -4.57 -11.37
C THR A 239 4.70 -5.76 -11.06
N ILE A 240 6.00 -5.49 -10.95
CA ILE A 240 6.96 -6.51 -10.53
C ILE A 240 6.65 -6.86 -9.06
N PRO A 241 6.55 -8.14 -8.68
CA PRO A 241 6.36 -8.54 -7.29
C PRO A 241 7.48 -8.01 -6.41
N ARG A 242 7.13 -7.41 -5.28
CA ARG A 242 8.08 -6.82 -4.34
C ARG A 242 7.98 -7.52 -2.98
N ALA A 243 9.13 -7.67 -2.32
CA ALA A 243 9.15 -8.10 -0.93
C ALA A 243 8.53 -7.03 -0.02
N SER A 244 8.15 -7.42 1.20
CA SER A 244 7.86 -6.45 2.27
C SER A 244 9.03 -5.48 2.44
N LEU A 245 8.75 -4.20 2.75
CA LEU A 245 9.78 -3.16 2.90
C LEU A 245 10.84 -3.52 3.94
N VAL A 246 10.48 -4.25 5.00
CA VAL A 246 11.44 -4.73 6.03
C VAL A 246 12.45 -5.75 5.46
N LEU A 247 12.07 -6.44 4.40
CA LEU A 247 12.92 -7.37 3.64
C LEU A 247 13.46 -6.74 2.35
N ALA A 248 12.96 -5.57 1.95
CA ALA A 248 13.38 -4.86 0.75
C ALA A 248 14.83 -4.36 0.94
N GLY A 249 15.64 -4.51 -0.11
CA GLY A 249 17.08 -4.22 -0.05
C GLY A 249 17.94 -5.39 0.46
N GLN A 250 17.36 -6.52 0.87
CA GLN A 250 18.13 -7.73 1.08
C GLN A 250 18.56 -8.32 -0.26
N ASN A 251 19.82 -8.74 -0.34
CA ASN A 251 20.28 -9.53 -1.46
C ASN A 251 19.74 -10.97 -1.30
N PRO A 252 18.90 -11.49 -2.22
CA PRO A 252 18.40 -12.86 -2.13
C PRO A 252 19.52 -13.91 -2.13
N ASP A 253 20.67 -13.58 -2.72
CA ASP A 253 21.84 -14.46 -2.76
C ASP A 253 22.67 -14.41 -1.47
N LYS A 254 22.48 -13.38 -0.65
CA LYS A 254 23.13 -13.18 0.67
C LYS A 254 22.14 -12.54 1.63
N PRO A 255 21.14 -13.28 2.14
CA PRO A 255 20.18 -12.73 3.08
C PRO A 255 20.94 -12.26 4.33
N GLN A 256 20.93 -10.96 4.57
CA GLN A 256 21.50 -10.40 5.79
C GLN A 256 20.42 -10.42 6.86
N VAL A 257 20.73 -11.03 8.01
CA VAL A 257 19.88 -11.05 9.22
C VAL A 257 19.66 -9.63 9.80
N ALA A 258 20.32 -8.62 9.24
CA ALA A 258 20.22 -7.21 9.64
C ALA A 258 18.90 -6.51 9.23
N SER A 259 17.78 -7.25 9.08
CA SER A 259 16.42 -6.71 8.89
C SER A 259 16.02 -5.74 10.01
N GLY A 260 16.61 -5.89 11.20
CA GLY A 260 16.38 -5.00 12.33
C GLY A 260 16.67 -3.53 12.06
N ARG A 261 17.71 -3.17 11.30
CA ARG A 261 18.06 -1.74 11.10
C ARG A 261 16.98 -0.98 10.35
N PHE A 262 16.44 -1.55 9.28
CA PHE A 262 15.39 -0.90 8.50
C PHE A 262 14.06 -0.87 9.26
N ALA A 263 13.70 -1.97 9.94
CA ALA A 263 12.56 -2.01 10.83
C ALA A 263 12.65 -0.95 11.93
N TRP A 264 13.81 -0.79 12.56
CA TRP A 264 14.04 0.26 13.56
C TRP A 264 13.93 1.66 12.98
N ARG A 265 14.40 1.91 11.75
CA ARG A 265 14.19 3.20 11.08
C ARG A 265 12.70 3.51 10.86
N LEU A 266 11.90 2.52 10.46
CA LEU A 266 10.44 2.68 10.35
C LEU A 266 9.80 2.95 11.72
N VAL A 267 10.20 2.22 12.76
CA VAL A 267 9.70 2.45 14.13
C VAL A 267 10.07 3.84 14.64
N SER A 268 11.32 4.26 14.45
CA SER A 268 11.77 5.61 14.79
C SER A 268 11.01 6.68 14.00
N HIS A 269 10.72 6.42 12.73
CA HIS A 269 9.93 7.34 11.91
C HIS A 269 8.52 7.60 12.50
N LEU A 270 7.87 6.57 13.05
CA LEU A 270 6.54 6.69 13.66
C LEU A 270 6.54 7.51 14.97
N SER A 271 7.67 7.54 15.69
CA SER A 271 7.80 8.26 16.97
C SER A 271 8.31 9.71 16.84
N LEU A 272 8.84 10.08 15.67
CA LEU A 272 9.44 11.39 15.45
C LEU A 272 8.39 12.50 15.27
N ASN A 273 8.50 13.55 16.08
CA ASN A 273 7.80 14.82 15.86
C ASN A 273 8.48 15.59 14.72
N TYR A 274 8.06 15.31 13.48
CA TYR A 274 8.66 15.80 12.25
C TYR A 274 8.78 17.34 12.13
N PHE A 275 7.91 18.11 12.80
CA PHE A 275 8.03 19.57 12.84
C PHE A 275 9.35 20.07 13.42
N SER A 276 9.96 19.32 14.35
CA SER A 276 11.28 19.67 14.89
C SER A 276 12.42 19.51 13.88
N LEU A 277 12.24 18.70 12.83
CA LEU A 277 13.21 18.55 11.73
C LEU A 277 13.08 19.68 10.71
N LEU A 278 11.89 20.27 10.57
CA LEU A 278 11.64 21.41 9.67
C LEU A 278 12.15 22.75 10.25
N ASP A 279 12.44 22.82 11.55
CA ASP A 279 12.93 24.03 12.24
C ASP A 279 14.42 24.34 12.03
N LYS A 280 15.20 23.40 11.49
CA LYS A 280 16.67 23.53 11.38
C LYS A 280 17.18 24.17 10.08
N GLY A 281 16.29 24.72 9.24
CA GLY A 281 16.60 25.33 7.95
C GLY A 281 15.94 24.63 6.74
N SER A 282 15.86 25.33 5.60
CA SER A 282 15.16 24.84 4.40
C SER A 282 15.80 23.62 3.73
N GLU A 283 17.13 23.49 3.82
CA GLU A 283 17.88 22.35 3.25
C GLU A 283 17.83 21.11 4.16
N THR A 284 17.88 21.30 5.47
CA THR A 284 17.83 20.21 6.47
C THR A 284 16.44 19.59 6.55
N GLY A 285 15.38 20.39 6.39
CA GLY A 285 14.01 19.89 6.27
C GLY A 285 13.79 19.02 5.04
N ALA A 286 14.38 19.39 3.90
CA ALA A 286 14.30 18.60 2.67
C ALA A 286 15.07 17.28 2.77
N GLU A 287 16.23 17.26 3.43
CA GLU A 287 16.95 16.02 3.69
C GLU A 287 16.11 15.05 4.53
N GLY A 288 15.48 15.54 5.60
CA GLY A 288 14.57 14.74 6.42
C GLY A 288 13.38 14.18 5.62
N LEU A 289 12.77 14.98 4.72
CA LEU A 289 11.71 14.48 3.84
C LEU A 289 12.22 13.40 2.88
N ARG A 290 13.39 13.61 2.27
CA ARG A 290 14.01 12.64 1.36
C ARG A 290 14.31 11.32 2.07
N GLU A 291 14.78 11.36 3.31
CA GLU A 291 15.00 10.15 4.11
C GLU A 291 13.71 9.37 4.33
N ILE A 292 12.60 10.05 4.64
CA ILE A 292 11.29 9.43 4.80
C ILE A 292 10.82 8.80 3.49
N LEU A 293 10.84 9.55 2.39
CA LEU A 293 10.41 9.04 1.09
C LEU A 293 11.26 7.83 0.66
N ARG A 294 12.56 7.84 0.98
CA ARG A 294 13.46 6.70 0.76
C ARG A 294 13.05 5.42 1.51
N LEU A 295 12.34 5.52 2.64
CA LEU A 295 11.82 4.35 3.37
C LEU A 295 10.65 3.68 2.65
N TYR A 296 9.93 4.41 1.79
CA TYR A 296 8.78 3.87 1.05
C TYR A 296 9.13 3.53 -0.40
N SER A 297 10.25 4.04 -0.92
CA SER A 297 10.77 3.72 -2.25
C SER A 297 11.58 2.41 -2.29
N ASP A 298 11.58 1.75 -3.45
CA ASP A 298 12.52 0.66 -3.71
C ASP A 298 13.93 1.23 -3.96
N PRO A 299 14.97 0.83 -3.19
CA PRO A 299 16.33 1.31 -3.40
C PRO A 299 16.94 0.89 -4.75
N GLN A 300 16.36 -0.07 -5.47
CA GLN A 300 16.81 -0.46 -6.81
C GLN A 300 16.14 0.35 -7.93
N ASP A 301 15.05 1.07 -7.62
CA ASP A 301 14.33 1.88 -8.60
C ASP A 301 14.96 3.27 -8.74
N ARG A 302 15.84 3.41 -9.74
CA ARG A 302 16.55 4.67 -10.02
C ARG A 302 15.62 5.82 -10.37
N GLN A 303 14.49 5.54 -11.01
CA GLN A 303 13.53 6.59 -11.38
C GLN A 303 12.84 7.12 -10.14
N THR A 304 12.40 6.24 -9.25
CA THR A 304 11.85 6.65 -7.95
C THR A 304 12.87 7.41 -7.11
N LEU A 305 14.11 6.94 -7.03
CA LEU A 305 15.16 7.65 -6.28
C LEU A 305 15.44 9.04 -6.87
N LYS A 306 15.42 9.19 -8.20
CA LYS A 306 15.52 10.50 -8.86
C LYS A 306 14.38 11.42 -8.42
N GLN A 307 13.14 10.93 -8.37
CA GLN A 307 12.00 11.71 -7.87
C GLN A 307 12.19 12.15 -6.42
N VAL A 308 12.66 11.25 -5.56
CA VAL A 308 12.95 11.60 -4.15
C VAL A 308 14.02 12.68 -4.07
N ASP A 309 15.11 12.56 -4.83
CA ASP A 309 16.17 13.57 -4.90
C ASP A 309 15.72 14.88 -5.56
N GLY A 310 14.62 14.85 -6.30
CA GLY A 310 13.93 15.99 -6.86
C GLY A 310 13.25 16.90 -5.82
N VAL A 311 13.07 16.44 -4.58
CA VAL A 311 12.63 17.30 -3.47
C VAL A 311 13.80 18.20 -3.07
N ARG A 312 13.73 19.50 -3.36
CA ARG A 312 14.85 20.43 -3.18
C ARG A 312 14.84 21.12 -1.83
N SER A 313 13.73 21.75 -1.47
CA SER A 313 13.58 22.49 -0.22
C SER A 313 12.21 22.22 0.40
N VAL A 314 12.16 22.24 1.74
CA VAL A 314 10.91 22.22 2.49
C VAL A 314 10.99 23.36 3.49
N SER A 315 10.03 24.28 3.41
CA SER A 315 9.91 25.37 4.37
C SER A 315 8.51 25.37 4.96
N HIS A 316 8.37 25.96 6.15
CA HIS A 316 7.08 26.11 6.78
C HIS A 316 6.95 27.51 7.37
N LYS A 317 5.71 27.99 7.48
CA LYS A 317 5.40 29.23 8.21
C LYS A 317 4.10 29.08 8.98
N SER A 318 4.06 29.67 10.17
CA SER A 318 2.82 29.76 10.95
C SER A 318 1.85 30.71 10.23
N ILE A 319 0.64 30.24 9.97
CA ILE A 319 -0.42 31.05 9.35
C ILE A 319 -1.67 31.04 10.21
N VAL A 320 -2.53 32.02 9.98
CA VAL A 320 -3.86 32.10 10.58
C VAL A 320 -4.87 32.10 9.44
N ARG A 321 -5.90 31.25 9.56
CA ARG A 321 -6.99 31.18 8.60
C ARG A 321 -8.32 31.20 9.34
N ARG A 322 -9.33 31.71 8.64
CA ARG A 322 -10.71 31.58 9.08
C ARG A 322 -11.14 30.14 8.83
N VAL A 323 -11.63 29.46 9.86
CA VAL A 323 -12.20 28.11 9.74
C VAL A 323 -13.70 28.23 9.61
N ALA A 324 -14.26 27.54 8.62
CA ALA A 324 -15.70 27.43 8.46
C ALA A 324 -16.23 26.34 9.41
N SER A 325 -16.34 26.64 10.70
CA SER A 325 -17.11 25.84 11.66
C SER A 325 -18.52 26.43 11.79
N GLY A 326 -19.53 25.59 12.05
CA GLY A 326 -20.88 26.08 12.31
C GLY A 326 -20.89 26.97 13.56
N GLY A 327 -21.15 28.27 13.39
CA GLY A 327 -21.13 29.25 14.49
C GLY A 327 -20.43 30.57 14.14
N PRO A 328 -19.98 31.34 15.15
CA PRO A 328 -19.29 32.61 14.93
C PRO A 328 -17.94 32.43 14.21
N ILE A 329 -17.50 33.50 13.55
CA ILE A 329 -16.24 33.55 12.79
C ILE A 329 -15.08 33.16 13.72
N THR A 330 -14.50 31.98 13.47
CA THR A 330 -13.39 31.46 14.26
C THR A 330 -12.12 31.48 13.41
N PHE A 331 -11.02 31.92 14.02
CA PHE A 331 -9.68 31.84 13.43
C PHE A 331 -8.94 30.69 14.07
N ALA A 332 -8.34 29.83 13.25
CA ALA A 332 -7.41 28.82 13.72
C ALA A 332 -5.99 29.26 13.36
N ARG A 333 -5.04 28.79 14.16
CA ARG A 333 -3.62 28.82 13.82
C ARG A 333 -3.28 27.51 13.13
N GLY A 334 -2.52 27.59 12.05
CA GLY A 334 -2.10 26.44 11.28
C GLY A 334 -0.70 26.64 10.71
N LEU A 335 -0.29 25.69 9.88
CA LEU A 335 1.01 25.67 9.25
C LEU A 335 0.85 25.67 7.73
N GLU A 336 1.51 26.59 7.04
CA GLU A 336 1.72 26.46 5.59
C GLU A 336 3.06 25.74 5.39
N ILE A 337 3.04 24.61 4.68
CA ILE A 337 4.23 23.87 4.28
C ILE A 337 4.42 24.07 2.78
N THR A 338 5.57 24.61 2.42
CA THR A 338 5.97 24.80 1.02
C THR A 338 7.03 23.78 0.65
N VAL A 339 6.72 22.91 -0.31
CA VAL A 339 7.65 21.91 -0.85
C VAL A 339 8.07 22.34 -2.26
N GLN A 340 9.37 22.50 -2.45
CA GLN A 340 9.93 22.86 -3.74
C GLN A 340 10.49 21.62 -4.44
N PHE A 341 10.06 21.41 -5.69
CA PHE A 341 10.50 20.31 -6.54
C PHE A 341 11.37 20.78 -7.71
N ASP A 342 12.19 19.87 -8.22
CA ASP A 342 12.83 19.97 -9.52
C ASP A 342 12.03 19.16 -10.54
N GLU A 343 11.29 19.82 -11.45
CA GLU A 343 10.42 19.15 -12.42
C GLU A 343 11.15 18.15 -13.33
N ASN A 344 12.46 18.33 -13.57
CA ASN A 344 13.26 17.42 -14.39
C ASN A 344 13.42 16.03 -13.74
N ALA A 345 13.22 15.94 -12.42
CA ALA A 345 13.22 14.68 -11.70
C ALA A 345 11.90 13.89 -11.85
N PHE A 346 10.84 14.55 -12.33
CA PHE A 346 9.46 14.03 -12.40
C PHE A 346 8.94 13.86 -13.83
N GLU A 347 9.83 13.75 -14.81
CA GLU A 347 9.47 13.53 -16.21
C GLU A 347 8.49 12.35 -16.36
N GLY A 348 7.37 12.60 -17.06
CA GLY A 348 6.34 11.60 -17.37
C GLY A 348 5.22 11.44 -16.33
N GLN A 349 5.46 11.72 -15.04
CA GLN A 349 4.41 11.65 -13.98
C GLN A 349 3.98 13.02 -13.46
N GLY A 350 4.87 14.01 -13.51
CA GLY A 350 4.63 15.33 -12.93
C GLY A 350 4.75 15.33 -11.40
N VAL A 351 4.88 16.54 -10.85
CA VAL A 351 5.04 16.78 -9.41
C VAL A 351 3.71 16.84 -8.65
N PHE A 352 2.60 17.01 -9.37
CA PHE A 352 1.27 17.23 -8.79
C PHE A 352 0.81 16.05 -7.92
N VAL A 353 0.93 14.82 -8.42
CA VAL A 353 0.46 13.61 -7.72
C VAL A 353 1.20 13.40 -6.40
N LEU A 354 2.54 13.50 -6.41
CA LEU A 354 3.32 13.43 -5.18
C LEU A 354 2.96 14.58 -4.22
N GLY A 355 2.74 15.78 -4.74
CA GLY A 355 2.26 16.92 -3.95
C GLY A 355 0.93 16.64 -3.24
N ALA A 356 -0.04 16.05 -3.94
CA ALA A 356 -1.33 15.67 -3.37
C ALA A 356 -1.19 14.58 -2.30
N VAL A 357 -0.32 13.59 -2.52
CA VAL A 357 -0.02 12.55 -1.53
C VAL A 357 0.65 13.15 -0.29
N LEU A 358 1.59 14.09 -0.48
CA LEU A 358 2.25 14.80 0.62
C LEU A 358 1.27 15.67 1.40
N GLU A 359 0.25 16.25 0.76
CA GLU A 359 -0.80 16.99 1.45
C GLU A 359 -1.52 16.13 2.49
N ARG A 360 -1.97 14.94 2.09
CA ARG A 360 -2.61 13.98 3.00
C ARG A 360 -1.66 13.45 4.06
N PHE A 361 -0.40 13.24 3.68
CA PHE A 361 0.64 12.85 4.62
C PHE A 361 0.85 13.90 5.71
N PHE A 362 1.01 15.18 5.36
CA PHE A 362 1.23 16.25 6.34
C PHE A 362 0.00 16.53 7.21
N ALA A 363 -1.21 16.39 6.68
CA ALA A 363 -2.45 16.56 7.45
C ALA A 363 -2.52 15.62 8.66
N ARG A 364 -1.91 14.43 8.57
CA ARG A 364 -1.84 13.48 9.68
C ARG A 364 -0.87 13.89 10.79
N TYR A 365 0.15 14.69 10.51
CA TYR A 365 1.11 15.11 11.53
C TYR A 365 0.61 16.27 12.38
N VAL A 366 -0.32 17.06 11.85
CA VAL A 366 -0.88 18.21 12.55
C VAL A 366 -1.89 17.76 13.60
N ALA A 367 -1.84 18.39 14.79
CA ALA A 367 -2.78 18.15 15.87
C ALA A 367 -4.21 18.52 15.45
N LEU A 368 -5.23 17.82 16.00
CA LEU A 368 -6.65 18.06 15.73
C LEU A 368 -7.11 19.53 15.79
N ASN A 369 -6.48 20.34 16.64
CA ASN A 369 -6.83 21.76 16.85
C ASN A 369 -6.06 22.74 15.94
N SER A 370 -5.36 22.22 14.93
CA SER A 370 -4.58 23.00 13.98
C SER A 370 -4.88 22.51 12.56
N PHE A 371 -4.50 23.28 11.56
CA PHE A 371 -4.64 22.91 10.15
C PHE A 371 -3.31 22.97 9.43
N VAL A 372 -3.21 22.25 8.32
CA VAL A 372 -2.11 22.35 7.37
C VAL A 372 -2.60 22.90 6.04
N GLU A 373 -1.82 23.79 5.44
CA GLU A 373 -1.92 24.15 4.04
C GLU A 373 -0.64 23.69 3.35
N VAL A 374 -0.77 22.98 2.24
CA VAL A 374 0.38 22.50 1.47
C VAL A 374 0.45 23.26 0.16
N VAL A 375 1.63 23.77 -0.14
CA VAL A 375 1.94 24.49 -1.36
C VAL A 375 3.09 23.79 -2.04
N ILE A 376 2.91 23.45 -3.31
CA ILE A 376 4.01 22.93 -4.12
C ILE A 376 4.48 23.97 -5.11
N SER A 377 5.78 24.07 -5.25
CA SER A 377 6.48 24.98 -6.16
C SER A 377 7.56 24.23 -6.92
N SER A 378 8.01 24.81 -8.02
CA SER A 378 9.22 24.37 -8.70
C SER A 378 10.14 25.56 -8.96
N GLN A 379 11.37 25.29 -9.41
CA GLN A 379 12.26 26.36 -9.85
C GLN A 379 11.74 27.04 -11.13
N GLN A 380 11.06 26.26 -11.98
CA GLN A 380 10.50 26.72 -13.25
C GLN A 380 9.17 27.47 -13.04
N ARG A 381 8.36 27.05 -12.06
CA ARG A 381 7.01 27.57 -11.77
C ARG A 381 6.90 27.95 -10.29
N LYS A 382 6.65 29.22 -10.00
CA LYS A 382 6.61 29.75 -8.62
C LYS A 382 5.64 28.99 -7.72
N GLU A 383 4.38 28.85 -8.13
CA GLU A 383 3.36 28.10 -7.41
C GLU A 383 2.66 27.21 -8.43
N ILE A 384 2.67 25.89 -8.18
CA ILE A 384 2.03 24.91 -9.06
C ILE A 384 0.64 24.59 -8.53
N MET A 385 0.52 24.35 -7.22
CA MET A 385 -0.74 24.03 -6.57
C MET A 385 -0.69 24.41 -5.09
N ARG A 386 -1.82 24.91 -4.60
CA ARG A 386 -2.09 25.15 -3.19
C ARG A 386 -3.38 24.42 -2.83
N TRP A 387 -3.27 23.47 -1.92
CA TRP A 387 -4.45 22.77 -1.40
C TRP A 387 -5.13 23.61 -0.32
N PRO A 388 -6.47 23.48 -0.19
CA PRO A 388 -7.20 24.14 0.89
C PRO A 388 -6.73 23.65 2.25
N ALA A 389 -6.97 24.45 3.30
CA ALA A 389 -6.62 24.11 4.66
C ALA A 389 -7.28 22.79 5.10
N GLN A 390 -6.46 21.79 5.41
CA GLN A 390 -6.91 20.52 5.98
C GLN A 390 -6.77 20.53 7.49
N LEU A 391 -7.83 20.15 8.20
CA LEU A 391 -7.77 19.95 9.65
C LEU A 391 -6.85 18.77 9.97
N GLY A 392 -6.07 18.92 11.04
CA GLY A 392 -5.21 17.85 11.53
C GLY A 392 -6.03 16.63 11.94
N THR A 393 -5.58 15.44 11.58
CA THR A 393 -6.28 14.18 11.92
C THR A 393 -5.60 13.40 13.04
N ARG A 394 -4.57 13.96 13.70
CA ARG A 394 -3.85 13.28 14.78
C ARG A 394 -4.71 13.20 16.05
N PRO A 395 -5.10 12.00 16.54
CA PRO A 395 -5.82 11.87 17.81
C PRO A 395 -4.99 12.47 18.95
N VAL A 396 -5.65 13.19 19.85
CA VAL A 396 -5.04 13.62 21.11
C VAL A 396 -4.94 12.37 21.98
N LEU A 397 -3.71 11.90 22.22
CA LEU A 397 -3.42 10.78 23.12
C LEU A 397 -3.69 11.14 24.57
#